data_AF-A0A373W4W5-F1
#
_entry.id   AF-A0A373W4W5-F1
#
_cell.length_a   1.000
_cell.length_b   1.000
_cell.length_c   1.000
_cell.angle_alpha   90.00
_cell.angle_beta   90.00
_cell.angle_gamma   90.00
#
_symmetry.space_group_name_H-M   'P 1'
#
loop_
_entity.id
_entity.type
_entity.pdbx_description
1 polymer ?
#
loop_
_entity_poly.entity_id
_entity_poly.type
_entity_poly.pdbx_seq_one_letter_code
_entity_poly.pdbx_strand_id
1 'polypeptide(L)'
;MIAFMLIASSITMVNADINSTNKSQISITKTVKVNKTYKIKKLLKSNGNNVDYYSFKSSNKKVAKVSKKGTVTGLKAGKATITITSKVNGSTYGTVNITVKNRYNSSDLRMLSSIIYSESGNQVYAGKKAVGIVVMNRVKSSLFPNTVSGVVYQSGQFTPARNGSLSRSLSLYDSGSLNSDCIKAAKDVLNGDNTVSYNNKNIDMSSYLYFSGYVPGCRLQIQNHQFK
;
A
#
# COMPACT_ATOMS: atom_id res chain seq x y z
N MET A 1 -65.58 3.09 -20.08
CA MET A 1 -64.15 3.35 -20.39
C MET A 1 -63.33 3.08 -19.14
N ILE A 2 -62.27 2.32 -19.34
CA ILE A 2 -61.39 1.64 -18.38
C ILE A 2 -60.87 2.56 -17.27
N ALA A 3 -61.12 2.20 -16.00
CA ALA A 3 -60.41 2.75 -14.85
C ALA A 3 -59.17 1.87 -14.57
N PHE A 4 -57.98 2.45 -14.74
CA PHE A 4 -56.70 1.83 -14.39
C PHE A 4 -56.60 1.70 -12.86
N MET A 5 -56.67 0.46 -12.36
CA MET A 5 -56.41 0.15 -10.95
C MET A 5 -54.90 -0.07 -10.77
N LEU A 6 -54.23 0.90 -10.16
CA LEU A 6 -52.85 0.78 -9.67
C LEU A 6 -52.81 -0.28 -8.55
N ILE A 7 -52.26 -1.45 -8.84
CA ILE A 7 -51.90 -2.42 -7.80
C ILE A 7 -50.52 -2.01 -7.26
N ALA A 8 -50.52 -1.14 -6.25
CA ALA A 8 -49.35 -0.96 -5.40
C ALA A 8 -49.12 -2.27 -4.65
N SER A 9 -48.16 -3.07 -5.12
CA SER A 9 -47.69 -4.25 -4.40
C SER A 9 -46.92 -3.77 -3.18
N SER A 10 -47.61 -3.70 -2.05
CA SER A 10 -47.03 -3.49 -0.73
C SER A 10 -46.08 -4.65 -0.43
N ILE A 11 -44.78 -4.42 -0.63
CA ILE A 11 -43.73 -5.30 -0.13
C ILE A 11 -43.86 -5.30 1.38
N THR A 12 -44.36 -6.42 1.89
CA THR A 12 -44.51 -6.74 3.30
C THR A 12 -43.13 -6.62 3.95
N MET A 13 -42.94 -5.61 4.80
CA MET A 13 -41.80 -5.56 5.69
C MET A 13 -41.93 -6.74 6.65
N VAL A 14 -41.11 -7.77 6.43
CA VAL A 14 -40.94 -8.84 7.41
C VAL A 14 -40.25 -8.20 8.62
N ASN A 15 -41.08 -7.92 9.63
CA ASN A 15 -40.69 -7.56 10.97
C ASN A 15 -39.99 -8.77 11.60
N ALA A 16 -38.66 -8.80 11.53
CA ALA A 16 -37.84 -9.72 12.31
C ALA A 16 -37.12 -8.92 13.40
N ASP A 17 -37.79 -8.88 14.56
CA ASP A 17 -37.28 -8.72 15.92
C ASP A 17 -36.37 -7.51 16.24
N ILE A 18 -37.06 -6.41 16.59
CA ILE A 18 -36.59 -5.50 17.63
C ILE A 18 -37.09 -6.03 18.97
N ASN A 19 -36.28 -6.82 19.69
CA ASN A 19 -36.27 -6.83 21.17
C ASN A 19 -34.99 -7.43 21.78
N SER A 20 -34.06 -6.51 22.06
CA SER A 20 -33.13 -6.43 23.20
C SER A 20 -32.70 -7.70 23.96
N THR A 21 -31.41 -8.03 23.84
CA THR A 21 -30.57 -8.45 24.98
C THR A 21 -29.11 -8.22 24.60
N ASN A 22 -28.48 -7.16 25.13
CA ASN A 22 -27.03 -6.96 25.21
C ASN A 22 -26.17 -7.56 24.07
N LYS A 23 -26.48 -7.26 22.81
CA LYS A 23 -25.60 -7.65 21.70
C LYS A 23 -24.48 -6.63 21.64
N SER A 24 -23.46 -6.85 22.46
CA SER A 24 -22.23 -6.05 22.52
C SER A 24 -21.83 -5.68 21.10
N GLN A 25 -21.83 -4.39 20.78
CA GLN A 25 -21.49 -3.87 19.46
C GLN A 25 -20.26 -4.64 18.94
N ILE A 26 -20.39 -5.34 17.81
CA ILE A 26 -19.35 -6.26 17.35
C ILE A 26 -18.07 -5.46 17.13
N SER A 27 -17.04 -5.70 17.95
CA SER A 27 -15.73 -5.11 17.78
C SER A 27 -14.72 -6.21 17.48
N ILE A 28 -14.02 -6.07 16.35
CA ILE A 28 -13.00 -7.03 15.95
C ILE A 28 -11.69 -6.32 15.60
N THR A 29 -10.59 -7.05 15.71
CA THR A 29 -9.27 -6.55 15.29
C THR A 29 -8.81 -7.30 14.04
N LYS A 30 -8.31 -6.57 13.04
CA LYS A 30 -7.73 -7.13 11.83
C LYS A 30 -6.41 -6.46 11.47
N THR A 31 -5.47 -7.27 11.02
CA THR A 31 -4.20 -6.78 10.45
C THR A 31 -4.26 -6.84 8.94
N VAL A 32 -3.85 -5.75 8.28
CA VAL A 32 -3.77 -5.65 6.81
C VAL A 32 -2.40 -5.09 6.45
N LYS A 33 -1.76 -5.56 5.36
CA LYS A 33 -0.52 -4.94 4.88
C LYS A 33 -0.83 -3.73 3.98
N VAL A 34 0.10 -2.79 3.87
CA VAL A 34 -0.02 -1.68 2.90
C VAL A 34 -0.30 -2.23 1.49
N ASN A 35 -1.21 -1.57 0.78
CA ASN A 35 -1.70 -1.95 -0.55
C ASN A 35 -2.37 -3.34 -0.62
N LYS A 36 -2.78 -3.92 0.52
CA LYS A 36 -3.64 -5.10 0.59
C LYS A 36 -5.03 -4.73 1.07
N THR A 37 -5.99 -5.58 0.72
CA THR A 37 -7.41 -5.36 1.00
C THR A 37 -7.99 -6.40 1.94
N TYR A 38 -9.06 -6.01 2.63
CA TYR A 38 -9.85 -6.85 3.50
C TYR A 38 -11.34 -6.59 3.26
N LYS A 39 -12.12 -7.63 2.94
CA LYS A 39 -13.57 -7.51 2.70
C LYS A 39 -14.34 -7.72 4.00
N ILE A 40 -15.00 -6.67 4.49
CA ILE A 40 -15.84 -6.72 5.70
C ILE A 40 -17.04 -7.64 5.50
N LYS A 41 -17.50 -7.86 4.26
CA LYS A 41 -18.64 -8.73 3.92
C LYS A 41 -18.61 -10.09 4.64
N LYS A 42 -17.44 -10.72 4.82
CA LYS A 42 -17.29 -12.00 5.52
C LYS A 42 -17.71 -11.96 7.01
N LEU A 43 -17.91 -10.76 7.57
CA LEU A 43 -18.23 -10.54 8.98
C LEU A 43 -19.71 -10.18 9.20
N LEU A 44 -20.45 -9.84 8.14
CA LEU A 44 -21.82 -9.33 8.23
C LEU A 44 -22.82 -10.50 8.29
N LYS A 45 -22.69 -11.35 9.32
CA LYS A 45 -23.44 -12.60 9.43
C LYS A 45 -24.95 -12.42 9.69
N SER A 46 -25.40 -11.30 10.26
CA SER A 46 -26.81 -11.14 10.66
C SER A 46 -27.79 -10.70 9.56
N ASN A 47 -27.35 -10.29 8.36
CA ASN A 47 -28.23 -9.77 7.29
C ASN A 47 -27.90 -10.39 5.91
N GLY A 48 -27.65 -11.70 5.85
CA GLY A 48 -27.32 -12.38 4.59
C GLY A 48 -26.03 -11.89 3.92
N ASN A 49 -25.12 -11.28 4.68
CA ASN A 49 -23.92 -10.60 4.18
C ASN A 49 -24.19 -9.44 3.21
N ASN A 50 -25.40 -8.87 3.19
CA ASN A 50 -25.70 -7.79 2.28
C ASN A 50 -25.11 -6.46 2.80
N VAL A 51 -24.06 -5.99 2.11
CA VAL A 51 -23.33 -4.76 2.45
C VAL A 51 -24.14 -3.50 2.18
N ASP A 52 -25.22 -3.58 1.39
CA ASP A 52 -25.97 -2.40 0.95
C ASP A 52 -26.83 -1.80 2.07
N TYR A 53 -27.16 -2.58 3.11
CA TYR A 53 -27.81 -2.10 4.33
C TYR A 53 -26.89 -1.29 5.26
N TYR A 54 -25.59 -1.25 4.96
CA TYR A 54 -24.61 -0.63 5.83
C TYR A 54 -23.84 0.51 5.15
N SER A 55 -23.42 1.47 5.96
CA SER A 55 -22.43 2.48 5.59
C SER A 55 -21.15 2.27 6.39
N PHE A 56 -20.01 2.66 5.80
CA PHE A 56 -18.69 2.43 6.37
C PHE A 56 -17.93 3.75 6.46
N LYS A 57 -17.37 4.05 7.63
CA LYS A 57 -16.55 5.24 7.86
C LYS A 57 -15.22 4.85 8.49
N SER A 58 -14.12 5.35 7.92
CA SER A 58 -12.79 5.21 8.51
C SER A 58 -12.49 6.39 9.43
N SER A 59 -11.95 6.13 10.61
CA SER A 59 -11.42 7.17 11.51
C SER A 59 -10.16 7.83 10.97
N ASN A 60 -9.38 7.14 10.14
CA ASN A 60 -8.16 7.68 9.52
C ASN A 60 -8.01 7.18 8.09
N LYS A 61 -8.51 7.99 7.13
CA LYS A 61 -8.46 7.69 5.70
C LYS A 61 -7.03 7.64 5.14
N LYS A 62 -6.03 8.23 5.80
CA LYS A 62 -4.61 8.16 5.39
C LYS A 62 -3.97 6.82 5.76
N VAL A 63 -4.51 6.12 6.78
CA VAL A 63 -4.04 4.80 7.22
C VAL A 63 -4.84 3.69 6.52
N ALA A 64 -6.15 3.76 6.54
CA ALA A 64 -7.02 2.79 5.88
C ALA A 64 -8.24 3.46 5.25
N LYS A 65 -8.52 3.14 3.99
CA LYS A 65 -9.76 3.54 3.30
C LYS A 65 -10.73 2.36 3.24
N VAL A 66 -12.02 2.64 3.23
CA VAL A 66 -13.08 1.63 3.05
C VAL A 66 -13.99 2.06 1.90
N SER A 67 -14.32 1.12 1.01
CA SER A 67 -15.24 1.35 -0.11
C SER A 67 -16.69 1.26 0.32
N LYS A 68 -17.62 1.73 -0.52
CA LYS A 68 -19.07 1.56 -0.32
C LYS A 68 -19.49 0.09 -0.16
N LYS A 69 -18.76 -0.84 -0.78
CA LYS A 69 -18.99 -2.29 -0.68
C LYS A 69 -18.28 -2.95 0.53
N GLY A 70 -17.76 -2.16 1.48
CA GLY A 70 -17.09 -2.67 2.67
C GLY A 70 -15.71 -3.27 2.43
N THR A 71 -15.03 -2.93 1.32
CA THR A 71 -13.64 -3.35 1.09
C THR A 71 -12.69 -2.33 1.72
N VAL A 72 -11.98 -2.74 2.77
CA VAL A 72 -10.92 -1.97 3.42
C VAL A 72 -9.62 -2.12 2.63
N THR A 73 -8.89 -1.04 2.41
CA THR A 73 -7.54 -1.03 1.82
C THR A 73 -6.58 -0.34 2.77
N GLY A 74 -5.48 -1.00 3.14
CA GLY A 74 -4.41 -0.39 3.92
C GLY A 74 -3.57 0.54 3.04
N LEU A 75 -3.39 1.79 3.46
CA LEU A 75 -2.64 2.82 2.71
C LEU A 75 -1.30 3.16 3.37
N LYS A 76 -1.25 3.27 4.69
CA LYS A 76 -0.04 3.59 5.44
C LYS A 76 -0.04 2.82 6.75
N ALA A 77 1.13 2.37 7.20
CA ALA A 77 1.26 1.71 8.50
C ALA A 77 0.71 2.61 9.63
N GLY A 78 -0.03 2.00 10.55
CA GLY A 78 -0.74 2.71 11.61
C GLY A 78 -2.02 1.99 12.02
N LYS A 79 -2.84 2.67 12.83
CA LYS A 79 -4.13 2.16 13.29
C LYS A 79 -5.26 3.03 12.74
N ALA A 80 -6.36 2.39 12.35
CA ALA A 80 -7.60 3.04 11.95
C ALA A 80 -8.78 2.18 12.38
N THR A 81 -9.92 2.79 12.67
CA THR A 81 -11.14 2.07 13.03
C THR A 81 -12.16 2.31 11.93
N ILE A 82 -12.76 1.21 11.44
CA ILE A 82 -13.88 1.28 10.50
C ILE A 82 -15.17 1.10 11.29
N THR A 83 -15.99 2.15 11.33
CA THR A 83 -17.34 2.11 11.91
C THR A 83 -18.32 1.63 10.85
N ILE A 84 -19.14 0.64 11.22
CA ILE A 84 -20.21 0.08 10.41
C ILE A 84 -21.53 0.60 10.99
N THR A 85 -22.29 1.33 10.19
CA THR A 85 -23.56 1.93 10.61
C THR A 85 -24.69 1.38 9.76
N SER A 86 -25.75 0.90 10.41
CA SER A 86 -26.99 0.47 9.75
C SER A 86 -27.63 1.67 9.07
N LYS A 87 -27.98 1.53 7.79
CA LYS A 87 -28.72 2.57 7.06
C LYS A 87 -30.21 2.60 7.41
N VAL A 88 -30.74 1.55 8.02
CA VAL A 88 -32.17 1.42 8.36
C VAL A 88 -32.54 2.37 9.50
N ASN A 89 -31.73 2.39 10.55
CA ASN A 89 -32.01 3.12 11.80
C ASN A 89 -30.84 4.01 12.25
N GLY A 90 -29.77 4.11 11.46
CA GLY A 90 -28.60 4.94 11.79
C GLY A 90 -27.75 4.41 12.96
N SER A 91 -28.09 3.25 13.54
CA SER A 91 -27.38 2.73 14.70
C SER A 91 -26.05 2.10 14.30
N THR A 92 -25.06 2.18 15.21
CA THR A 92 -23.78 1.53 14.98
C THR A 92 -23.93 0.02 15.13
N TYR A 93 -23.65 -0.70 14.06
CA TYR A 93 -23.69 -2.16 14.03
C TYR A 93 -22.41 -2.78 14.61
N GLY A 94 -21.26 -2.15 14.35
CA GLY A 94 -19.97 -2.69 14.78
C GLY A 94 -18.78 -1.81 14.41
N THR A 95 -17.62 -2.16 14.95
CA THR A 95 -16.33 -1.56 14.62
C THR A 95 -15.30 -2.60 14.21
N VAL A 96 -14.46 -2.24 13.25
CA VAL A 96 -13.29 -3.03 12.86
C VAL A 96 -12.04 -2.22 13.15
N ASN A 97 -11.28 -2.63 14.15
CA ASN A 97 -9.99 -2.05 14.50
C ASN A 97 -8.93 -2.60 13.54
N ILE A 98 -8.51 -1.76 12.59
CA ILE A 98 -7.52 -2.09 11.57
C ILE A 98 -6.13 -1.68 12.06
N THR A 99 -5.22 -2.64 12.11
CA THR A 99 -3.77 -2.36 12.19
C THR A 99 -3.16 -2.58 10.81
N VAL A 100 -2.66 -1.51 10.19
CA VAL A 100 -1.94 -1.58 8.94
C VAL A 100 -0.46 -1.78 9.22
N LYS A 101 0.14 -2.86 8.67
CA LYS A 101 1.57 -3.14 8.75
C LYS A 101 2.27 -2.85 7.43
N ASN A 102 3.55 -2.49 7.49
CA ASN A 102 4.41 -2.41 6.31
C ASN A 102 4.53 -3.78 5.63
N ARG A 103 4.88 -3.78 4.34
CA ARG A 103 5.09 -5.00 3.56
C ARG A 103 6.48 -5.61 3.72
N TYR A 104 7.41 -4.83 4.25
CA TYR A 104 8.83 -5.15 4.37
C TYR A 104 9.25 -5.37 5.82
N ASN A 105 10.42 -5.98 6.00
CA ASN A 105 11.11 -6.10 7.28
C ASN A 105 12.26 -5.07 7.40
N SER A 106 12.85 -4.95 8.58
CA SER A 106 13.92 -3.97 8.84
C SER A 106 15.19 -4.23 8.03
N SER A 107 15.49 -5.49 7.69
CA SER A 107 16.66 -5.86 6.89
C SER A 107 16.52 -5.37 5.44
N ASP A 108 15.35 -5.55 4.83
CA ASP A 108 15.06 -5.04 3.48
C ASP A 108 15.12 -3.51 3.45
N LEU A 109 14.57 -2.85 4.49
CA LEU A 109 14.63 -1.39 4.58
C LEU A 109 16.06 -0.89 4.72
N ARG A 110 16.87 -1.50 5.59
CA ARG A 110 18.28 -1.17 5.77
C ARG A 110 19.05 -1.31 4.45
N MET A 111 18.96 -2.48 3.82
CA MET A 111 19.66 -2.75 2.57
C MET A 111 19.23 -1.81 1.44
N LEU A 112 17.91 -1.66 1.23
CA LEU A 112 17.40 -0.83 0.13
C LEU A 112 17.71 0.66 0.34
N SER A 113 17.61 1.16 1.58
CA SER A 113 17.96 2.57 1.86
C SER A 113 19.43 2.84 1.60
N SER A 114 20.32 1.95 2.05
CA SER A 114 21.77 2.10 1.89
C SER A 114 22.22 1.99 0.44
N ILE A 115 21.63 1.10 -0.36
CA ILE A 115 21.97 1.03 -1.78
C ILE A 115 21.42 2.23 -2.56
N ILE A 116 20.19 2.71 -2.27
CA ILE A 116 19.67 3.94 -2.87
C ILE A 116 20.61 5.12 -2.59
N TYR A 117 21.09 5.24 -1.35
CA TYR A 117 22.04 6.29 -0.99
C TYR A 117 23.37 6.15 -1.74
N SER A 118 23.90 4.92 -1.87
CA SER A 118 25.15 4.68 -2.59
C SER A 118 25.06 4.99 -4.08
N GLU A 119 23.94 4.65 -4.70
CA GLU A 119 23.72 4.82 -6.15
C GLU A 119 23.27 6.24 -6.50
N SER A 120 22.47 6.86 -5.64
CA SER A 120 21.70 8.06 -5.99
C SER A 120 21.58 9.08 -4.85
N GLY A 121 22.47 9.05 -3.86
CA GLY A 121 22.44 9.95 -2.71
C GLY A 121 22.42 11.45 -3.07
N ASN A 122 23.09 11.80 -4.17
CA ASN A 122 23.16 13.17 -4.70
C ASN A 122 22.04 13.52 -5.69
N GLN A 123 21.12 12.59 -5.98
CA GLN A 123 19.99 12.82 -6.87
C GLN A 123 18.82 13.50 -6.15
N VAL A 124 17.92 14.11 -6.91
CA VAL A 124 16.59 14.50 -6.43
C VAL A 124 15.78 13.28 -5.96
N TYR A 125 14.75 13.51 -5.15
CA TYR A 125 13.89 12.44 -4.62
C TYR A 125 13.38 11.47 -5.70
N ALA A 126 13.01 11.99 -6.87
CA ALA A 126 12.56 11.16 -7.99
C ALA A 126 13.63 10.17 -8.45
N GLY A 127 14.90 10.58 -8.53
CA GLY A 127 16.03 9.71 -8.90
C GLY A 127 16.32 8.66 -7.83
N LYS A 128 16.28 9.05 -6.55
CA LYS A 128 16.40 8.13 -5.40
C LYS A 128 15.32 7.05 -5.42
N LYS A 129 14.07 7.46 -5.61
CA LYS A 129 12.92 6.54 -5.70
C LYS A 129 13.01 5.66 -6.94
N ALA A 130 13.42 6.20 -8.10
CA ALA A 130 13.58 5.46 -9.34
C ALA A 130 14.59 4.30 -9.21
N VAL A 131 15.76 4.53 -8.60
CA VAL A 131 16.73 3.45 -8.30
C VAL A 131 16.11 2.38 -7.41
N GLY A 132 15.43 2.80 -6.34
CA GLY A 132 14.72 1.86 -5.46
C GLY A 132 13.69 1.00 -6.21
N ILE A 133 12.91 1.62 -7.12
CA ILE A 133 11.92 0.92 -7.93
C ILE A 133 12.59 -0.13 -8.82
N VAL A 134 13.69 0.20 -9.49
CA VAL A 134 14.43 -0.78 -10.31
C VAL A 134 14.89 -1.98 -9.48
N VAL A 135 15.46 -1.75 -8.29
CA VAL A 135 15.85 -2.85 -7.37
C VAL A 135 14.63 -3.74 -7.07
N MET A 136 13.50 -3.14 -6.70
CA MET A 136 12.30 -3.91 -6.34
C MET A 136 11.57 -4.53 -7.54
N ASN A 137 11.74 -4.01 -8.75
CA ASN A 137 11.25 -4.64 -9.97
C ASN A 137 12.07 -5.88 -10.32
N ARG A 138 13.39 -5.82 -10.12
CA ARG A 138 14.26 -7.01 -10.24
C ARG A 138 13.85 -8.08 -9.24
N VAL A 139 13.66 -7.73 -7.96
CA VAL A 139 13.18 -8.67 -6.93
C VAL A 139 11.88 -9.38 -7.32
N LYS A 140 10.99 -8.71 -8.06
CA LYS A 140 9.69 -9.27 -8.52
C LYS A 140 9.79 -10.05 -9.83
N SER A 141 10.85 -9.87 -10.61
CA SER A 141 11.04 -10.49 -11.91
C SER A 141 11.69 -11.85 -11.74
N SER A 142 11.23 -12.85 -12.49
CA SER A 142 11.83 -14.19 -12.51
C SER A 142 13.24 -14.23 -13.11
N LEU A 143 13.70 -13.14 -13.73
CA LEU A 143 15.02 -13.02 -14.35
C LEU A 143 16.14 -12.68 -13.35
N PHE A 144 15.79 -12.32 -12.11
CA PHE A 144 16.75 -11.84 -11.10
C PHE A 144 16.51 -12.56 -9.76
N PRO A 145 17.46 -12.45 -8.82
CA PRO A 145 17.25 -12.94 -7.46
C PRO A 145 15.98 -12.35 -6.83
N ASN A 146 15.28 -13.16 -6.04
CA ASN A 146 13.99 -12.81 -5.44
C ASN A 146 14.11 -12.15 -4.05
N THR A 147 15.29 -11.64 -3.69
CA THR A 147 15.54 -10.91 -2.43
C THR A 147 16.28 -9.61 -2.70
N VAL A 148 16.08 -8.59 -1.84
CA VAL A 148 16.79 -7.31 -1.96
C VAL A 148 18.30 -7.53 -1.92
N SER A 149 18.78 -8.34 -0.96
CA SER A 149 20.20 -8.68 -0.86
C SER A 149 20.72 -9.36 -2.12
N GLY A 150 20.01 -10.36 -2.64
CA GLY A 150 20.42 -11.08 -3.86
C GLY A 150 20.55 -10.15 -5.06
N VAL A 151 19.61 -9.22 -5.24
CA VAL A 151 19.68 -8.21 -6.33
C VAL A 151 20.86 -7.26 -6.12
N VAL A 152 21.09 -6.79 -4.90
CA VAL A 152 22.18 -5.84 -4.58
C VAL A 152 23.56 -6.46 -4.78
N TYR A 153 23.75 -7.74 -4.46
CA TYR A 153 25.05 -8.41 -4.60
C TYR A 153 25.30 -9.06 -5.97
N GLN A 154 24.35 -8.98 -6.90
CA GLN A 154 24.50 -9.49 -8.26
C GLN A 154 25.71 -8.83 -8.94
N SER A 155 26.53 -9.64 -9.60
CA SER A 155 27.76 -9.16 -10.26
C SER A 155 27.46 -8.08 -11.31
N GLY A 156 28.25 -7.02 -11.31
CA GLY A 156 28.23 -5.97 -12.34
C GLY A 156 27.09 -4.94 -12.28
N GLN A 157 26.08 -5.09 -11.42
CA GLN A 157 24.98 -4.11 -11.35
C GLN A 157 25.23 -2.98 -10.36
N PHE A 158 25.66 -3.31 -9.15
CA PHE A 158 25.77 -2.38 -8.03
C PHE A 158 27.22 -2.36 -7.53
N THR A 159 28.05 -1.52 -8.15
CA THR A 159 29.45 -1.30 -7.76
C THR A 159 29.64 -1.07 -6.24
N PRO A 160 28.74 -0.34 -5.53
CA PRO A 160 28.83 -0.13 -4.10
C PRO A 160 28.88 -1.41 -3.26
N ALA A 161 28.30 -2.51 -3.74
CA ALA A 161 28.28 -3.78 -3.01
C ALA A 161 29.67 -4.42 -2.88
N ARG A 162 30.66 -3.98 -3.69
CA ARG A 162 31.98 -4.60 -3.79
C ARG A 162 33.17 -3.66 -3.51
N ASN A 163 32.93 -2.35 -3.34
CA ASN A 163 34.00 -1.36 -3.16
C ASN A 163 33.99 -0.69 -1.76
N GLY A 164 33.21 -1.20 -0.81
CA GLY A 164 33.08 -0.66 0.54
C GLY A 164 32.10 0.50 0.71
N SER A 165 31.61 1.12 -0.37
CA SER A 165 30.61 2.19 -0.29
C SER A 165 29.28 1.73 0.33
N LEU A 166 28.86 0.49 0.04
CA LEU A 166 27.66 -0.08 0.67
C LEU A 166 27.86 -0.26 2.18
N SER A 167 29.03 -0.76 2.62
CA SER A 167 29.35 -0.90 4.05
C SER A 167 29.27 0.43 4.79
N ARG A 168 29.83 1.51 4.21
CA ARG A 168 29.71 2.87 4.76
C ARG A 168 28.25 3.32 4.87
N SER A 169 27.45 3.06 3.83
CA SER A 169 26.04 3.43 3.79
C SER A 169 25.19 2.61 4.78
N LEU A 170 25.57 1.37 5.06
CA LEU A 170 24.95 0.54 6.09
C LEU A 170 25.27 1.10 7.49
N SER A 171 26.53 1.50 7.75
CA SER A 171 26.90 2.15 9.01
C SER A 171 26.15 3.47 9.23
N LEU A 172 25.97 4.29 8.17
CA LEU A 172 25.17 5.51 8.25
C LEU A 172 23.69 5.23 8.55
N TYR A 173 23.13 4.13 8.04
CA TYR A 173 21.76 3.74 8.38
C TYR A 173 21.66 3.36 9.85
N ASP A 174 22.60 2.55 10.33
CA ASP A 174 22.61 2.06 11.71
C ASP A 174 22.85 3.19 12.73
N SER A 175 23.65 4.19 12.38
CA SER A 175 23.86 5.39 13.21
C SER A 175 22.73 6.41 13.13
N GLY A 176 21.71 6.19 12.27
CA GLY A 176 20.64 7.15 12.02
C GLY A 176 21.04 8.39 11.21
N SER A 177 22.24 8.40 10.63
CA SER A 177 22.80 9.54 9.87
C SER A 177 22.58 9.45 8.36
N LEU A 178 21.99 8.35 7.86
CA LEU A 178 21.69 8.20 6.43
C LEU A 178 20.68 9.25 5.98
N ASN A 179 20.86 9.76 4.76
CA ASN A 179 19.96 10.72 4.14
C ASN A 179 18.49 10.26 4.20
N SER A 180 17.64 11.09 4.82
CA SER A 180 16.24 10.77 5.11
C SER A 180 15.39 10.54 3.85
N ASP A 181 15.73 11.19 2.73
CA ASP A 181 15.05 10.95 1.45
C ASP A 181 15.32 9.55 0.90
N CYS A 182 16.51 8.99 1.12
CA CYS A 182 16.84 7.63 0.69
C CYS A 182 16.03 6.61 1.50
N ILE A 183 15.90 6.83 2.81
CA ILE A 183 15.04 6.03 3.69
C ILE A 183 13.58 6.16 3.27
N LYS A 184 13.11 7.38 2.98
CA LYS A 184 11.73 7.63 2.54
C LYS A 184 11.44 6.93 1.21
N ALA A 185 12.34 7.06 0.23
CA ALA A 185 12.25 6.38 -1.05
C ALA A 185 12.17 4.86 -0.86
N ALA A 186 13.06 4.26 -0.05
CA ALA A 186 13.02 2.84 0.25
C ALA A 186 11.67 2.40 0.87
N LYS A 187 11.14 3.17 1.84
CA LYS A 187 9.84 2.87 2.47
C LYS A 187 8.69 2.91 1.48
N ASP A 188 8.65 3.92 0.61
CA ASP A 188 7.60 4.06 -0.41
C ASP A 188 7.64 2.86 -1.36
N VAL A 189 8.82 2.53 -1.90
CA VAL A 189 8.98 1.44 -2.87
C VAL A 189 8.72 0.07 -2.26
N LEU A 190 9.23 -0.20 -1.06
CA LEU A 190 9.00 -1.46 -0.36
C LEU A 190 7.52 -1.66 0.00
N ASN A 191 6.79 -0.57 0.21
CA ASN A 191 5.34 -0.61 0.36
C ASN A 191 4.58 -0.75 -0.97
N GLY A 192 5.29 -0.81 -2.09
CA GLY A 192 4.77 -1.13 -3.42
C GLY A 192 4.51 0.07 -4.30
N ASP A 193 4.99 1.26 -3.93
CA ASP A 193 4.92 2.43 -4.79
C ASP A 193 5.96 2.29 -5.92
N ASN A 194 5.46 2.25 -7.15
CA ASN A 194 6.20 2.00 -8.37
C ASN A 194 6.20 3.20 -9.34
N THR A 195 5.77 4.38 -8.88
CA THR A 195 5.74 5.58 -9.73
C THR A 195 6.71 6.65 -9.25
N VAL A 196 7.10 7.55 -10.14
CA VAL A 196 7.88 8.74 -9.78
C VAL A 196 7.22 10.00 -10.33
N SER A 197 7.21 11.06 -9.51
CA SER A 197 6.81 12.39 -9.97
C SER A 197 8.05 13.17 -10.38
N TYR A 198 8.15 13.52 -11.67
CA TYR A 198 9.29 14.27 -12.22
C TYR A 198 8.82 15.13 -13.39
N ASN A 199 9.27 16.39 -13.44
CA ASN A 199 8.87 17.38 -14.47
C ASN A 199 7.35 17.44 -14.71
N ASN A 200 6.57 17.55 -13.63
CA ASN A 200 5.10 17.59 -13.64
C ASN A 200 4.41 16.36 -14.24
N LYS A 201 5.13 15.25 -14.43
CA LYS A 201 4.58 13.97 -14.88
C LYS A 201 4.65 12.95 -13.75
N ASN A 202 3.61 12.11 -13.65
CA ASN A 202 3.65 10.90 -12.85
C ASN A 202 3.96 9.72 -13.77
N ILE A 203 5.13 9.10 -13.57
CA ILE A 203 5.68 8.08 -14.47
C ILE A 203 5.57 6.73 -13.77
N ASP A 204 4.87 5.79 -14.40
CA ASP A 204 4.86 4.39 -13.96
C ASP A 204 6.17 3.71 -14.34
N MET A 205 6.92 3.27 -13.34
CA MET A 205 8.21 2.62 -13.51
C MET A 205 8.14 1.09 -13.36
N SER A 206 6.95 0.47 -13.39
CA SER A 206 6.78 -0.98 -13.16
C SER A 206 7.56 -1.89 -14.11
N SER A 207 7.87 -1.41 -15.32
CA SER A 207 8.59 -2.18 -16.35
C SER A 207 10.10 -1.89 -16.40
N TYR A 208 10.60 -1.01 -15.53
CA TYR A 208 11.99 -0.56 -15.58
C TYR A 208 12.87 -1.51 -14.76
N LEU A 209 13.88 -2.07 -15.41
CA LEU A 209 14.78 -3.07 -14.84
C LEU A 209 16.23 -2.61 -14.83
N TYR A 210 16.59 -1.52 -15.51
CA TYR A 210 17.97 -1.07 -15.62
C TYR A 210 18.10 0.42 -15.31
N PHE A 211 19.24 0.80 -14.73
CA PHE A 211 19.67 2.18 -14.63
C PHE A 211 21.19 2.28 -14.72
N SER A 212 21.69 3.42 -15.22
CA SER A 212 23.12 3.77 -15.30
C SER A 212 23.24 5.24 -15.69
N GLY A 213 24.48 5.77 -15.74
CA GLY A 213 24.74 7.05 -16.41
C GLY A 213 24.39 7.02 -17.91
N TYR A 214 24.54 5.85 -18.55
CA TYR A 214 24.12 5.61 -19.92
C TYR A 214 23.45 4.25 -20.06
N VAL A 215 22.25 4.21 -20.63
CA VAL A 215 21.49 2.99 -20.91
C VAL A 215 21.00 3.01 -22.37
N PRO A 216 21.45 2.08 -23.24
CA PRO A 216 20.97 2.00 -24.62
C PRO A 216 19.44 1.83 -24.70
N GLY A 217 18.77 2.74 -25.41
CA GLY A 217 17.31 2.76 -25.49
C GLY A 217 16.64 3.18 -24.17
N CYS A 218 17.26 4.12 -23.45
CA CYS A 218 16.71 4.80 -22.29
C CYS A 218 15.27 5.28 -22.55
N ARG A 219 14.38 5.03 -21.57
CA ARG A 219 12.96 5.42 -21.60
C ARG A 219 12.66 6.59 -20.67
N LEU A 220 13.54 6.84 -19.71
CA LEU A 220 13.41 7.92 -18.73
C LEU A 220 14.81 8.37 -18.28
N GLN A 221 15.06 9.68 -18.30
CA GLN A 221 16.24 10.28 -17.70
C GLN A 221 15.83 11.20 -16.54
N ILE A 222 16.48 11.04 -15.39
CA ILE A 222 16.34 11.91 -14.23
C ILE A 222 17.75 12.38 -13.87
N GLN A 223 18.01 13.68 -14.04
CA GLN A 223 19.36 14.25 -13.93
C GLN A 223 20.39 13.42 -14.74
N ASN A 224 21.42 12.87 -14.09
CA ASN A 224 22.48 12.08 -14.73
C ASN A 224 22.22 10.57 -14.71
N HIS A 225 21.02 10.11 -14.35
CA HIS A 225 20.63 8.69 -14.46
C HIS A 225 19.62 8.45 -15.57
N GLN A 226 19.91 7.45 -16.38
CA GLN A 226 19.04 6.89 -17.41
C GLN A 226 18.44 5.58 -16.92
N PHE A 227 17.18 5.32 -17.27
CA PHE A 227 16.40 4.17 -16.83
C PHE A 227 15.73 3.47 -18.02
N LYS A 228 15.64 2.13 -17.99
CA LYS A 228 14.97 1.32 -19.01
C LYS A 228 14.16 0.17 -18.42
#